data_AF-A0A066VCE5-F1
#
_entry.id   AF-A0A066VCE5-F1
#
_cell.length_a   1.000
_cell.length_b   1.000
_cell.length_c   1.000
_cell.angle_alpha   90.00
_cell.angle_beta   90.00
_cell.angle_gamma   90.00
#
_symmetry.space_group_name_H-M   'P 1'
#
loop_
_entity.id
_entity.type
_entity.pdbx_description
1 polymer ?
#
loop_
_entity_poly.entity_id
_entity_poly.type
_entity_poly.pdbx_seq_one_letter_code
_entity_poly.pdbx_strand_id
1 'polypeptide(L)'
;MSKKIYLCRHAQAEHNVADDYSIPDAPLTALGKSQAAALAQDARLNGIRDEIQLVVSSALKRTLQTTKMGWPQTVAHTGGLGKVICLPQLQECNAYPCDTGSPREVLEQDVELAGFDFPLLTPDWNSKQGIYAADPSSLNARARWVRQWLRARPESVIVCIAHGDILRRITGRQYSWKNAEVQLWTFDESEGAAAAAEEAPVRLVEYITAEGRAESISSDAAASASNGGAAAEAETGASGVSLPNLASSGSFDLSKELDSAAKKALAEIEERVKAKADVVQSKANELQALEARLAAAEKRKAELEAKGIKV
;
A
#
# COMPACT_ATOMS: atom_id res chain seq x y z
N MET A 1 -14.93 -20.44 -16.82
CA MET A 1 -15.15 -19.76 -15.51
C MET A 1 -14.36 -18.47 -15.52
N SER A 2 -14.89 -17.39 -14.95
CA SER A 2 -14.14 -16.13 -14.83
C SER A 2 -13.05 -16.26 -13.77
N LYS A 3 -11.86 -15.73 -14.05
CA LYS A 3 -10.71 -15.77 -13.16
C LYS A 3 -10.93 -14.89 -11.93
N LYS A 4 -10.69 -15.43 -10.73
CA LYS A 4 -10.81 -14.73 -9.44
C LYS A 4 -9.44 -14.21 -8.99
N ILE A 5 -9.34 -12.92 -8.73
CA ILE A 5 -8.14 -12.27 -8.22
C ILE A 5 -8.44 -11.65 -6.87
N TYR A 6 -7.85 -12.19 -5.81
CA TYR A 6 -7.89 -11.60 -4.47
C TYR A 6 -6.75 -10.60 -4.34
N LEU A 7 -7.08 -9.31 -4.40
CA LEU A 7 -6.11 -8.23 -4.20
C LEU A 7 -6.02 -7.93 -2.71
N CYS A 8 -4.81 -7.93 -2.17
CA CYS A 8 -4.53 -7.69 -0.75
C CYS A 8 -3.54 -6.54 -0.57
N ARG A 9 -3.89 -5.49 0.18
CA ARG A 9 -2.92 -4.46 0.62
C ARG A 9 -2.10 -5.04 1.79
N HIS A 10 -0.80 -4.74 1.84
CA HIS A 10 0.00 -5.00 3.04
C HIS A 10 -0.60 -4.43 4.34
N ALA A 11 -0.22 -4.99 5.48
CA ALA A 11 -0.57 -4.47 6.80
C ALA A 11 0.24 -3.22 7.18
N GLN A 12 0.01 -2.61 8.36
CA GLN A 12 0.74 -1.39 8.76
C GLN A 12 2.26 -1.55 8.71
N ALA A 13 2.96 -0.67 8.00
CA ALA A 13 4.41 -0.61 7.95
C ALA A 13 4.95 0.58 8.74
N GLU A 14 6.25 0.54 9.08
CA GLU A 14 6.91 1.58 9.90
C GLU A 14 6.72 2.99 9.31
N HIS A 15 6.80 3.12 7.99
CA HIS A 15 6.56 4.41 7.31
C HIS A 15 5.13 4.94 7.49
N ASN A 16 4.13 4.09 7.77
CA ASN A 16 2.74 4.52 7.94
C ASN A 16 2.47 5.15 9.32
N VAL A 17 3.36 4.96 10.31
CA VAL A 17 3.10 5.40 11.69
C VAL A 17 3.22 6.91 11.83
N ALA A 18 4.26 7.49 11.26
CA ALA A 18 4.58 8.91 11.35
C ALA A 18 4.77 9.56 9.96
N ASP A 19 4.31 8.89 8.90
CA ASP A 19 4.58 9.27 7.51
C ASP A 19 6.08 9.44 7.22
N ASP A 20 6.92 8.61 7.85
CA ASP A 20 8.36 8.63 7.66
C ASP A 20 8.73 7.83 6.40
N TYR A 21 8.71 8.52 5.27
CA TYR A 21 9.04 7.95 3.97
C TYR A 21 10.56 7.72 3.77
N SER A 22 11.40 8.11 4.75
CA SER A 22 12.85 7.95 4.67
C SER A 22 13.34 6.55 5.06
N ILE A 23 12.50 5.74 5.70
CA ILE A 23 12.82 4.38 6.15
C ILE A 23 12.97 3.45 4.92
N PRO A 24 14.17 2.96 4.58
CA PRO A 24 14.37 2.14 3.38
C PRO A 24 13.61 0.81 3.47
N ASP A 25 12.90 0.44 2.39
CA ASP A 25 12.15 -0.82 2.27
C ASP A 25 11.37 -1.18 3.55
N ALA A 26 10.58 -0.21 4.02
CA ALA A 26 10.02 -0.18 5.37
C ALA A 26 9.28 -1.49 5.73
N PRO A 27 9.69 -2.18 6.82
CA PRO A 27 9.04 -3.41 7.28
C PRO A 27 7.70 -3.14 7.97
N LEU A 28 6.95 -4.20 8.26
CA LEU A 28 5.77 -4.15 9.12
C LEU A 28 6.13 -3.76 10.56
N THR A 29 5.26 -2.95 11.16
CA THR A 29 5.31 -2.68 12.61
C THR A 29 4.86 -3.91 13.40
N ALA A 30 5.02 -3.90 14.73
CA ALA A 30 4.42 -4.92 15.59
C ALA A 30 2.89 -5.02 15.40
N LEU A 31 2.21 -3.88 15.24
CA LEU A 31 0.77 -3.86 14.93
C LEU A 31 0.49 -4.43 13.53
N GLY A 32 1.32 -4.08 12.54
CA GLY A 32 1.21 -4.62 11.19
C GLY A 32 1.37 -6.14 11.13
N LYS A 33 2.30 -6.69 11.90
CA LYS A 33 2.48 -8.15 12.02
C LYS A 33 1.22 -8.81 12.61
N SER A 34 0.62 -8.21 13.64
CA SER A 34 -0.64 -8.69 14.21
C SER A 34 -1.81 -8.59 13.22
N GLN A 35 -1.93 -7.48 12.49
CA GLN A 35 -2.93 -7.31 11.42
C GLN A 35 -2.76 -8.34 10.31
N ALA A 36 -1.52 -8.59 9.88
CA ALA A 36 -1.23 -9.61 8.88
C ALA A 36 -1.62 -11.00 9.39
N ALA A 37 -1.23 -11.36 10.63
CA ALA A 37 -1.57 -12.65 11.22
C ALA A 37 -3.09 -12.86 11.40
N ALA A 38 -3.86 -11.80 11.61
CA ALA A 38 -5.32 -11.89 11.73
C ALA A 38 -6.00 -12.37 10.43
N LEU A 39 -5.43 -12.10 9.25
CA LEU A 39 -5.93 -12.65 7.98
C LEU A 39 -5.94 -14.18 7.96
N ALA A 40 -4.98 -14.82 8.63
CA ALA A 40 -4.92 -16.28 8.71
C ALA A 40 -6.06 -16.87 9.56
N GLN A 41 -6.68 -16.06 10.41
CA GLN A 41 -7.77 -16.45 11.32
C GLN A 41 -9.14 -15.91 10.89
N ASP A 42 -9.19 -15.04 9.87
CA ASP A 42 -10.44 -14.47 9.41
C ASP A 42 -11.35 -15.54 8.80
N ALA A 43 -12.53 -15.73 9.40
CA ALA A 43 -13.50 -16.72 8.98
C ALA A 43 -14.04 -16.47 7.56
N ARG A 44 -14.05 -15.20 7.10
CA ARG A 44 -14.46 -14.82 5.74
C ARG A 44 -13.51 -15.37 4.68
N LEU A 45 -12.27 -15.69 5.06
CA LEU A 45 -11.24 -16.24 4.17
C LEU A 45 -11.16 -17.76 4.21
N ASN A 46 -11.88 -18.47 5.09
CA ASN A 46 -11.72 -19.93 5.29
C ASN A 46 -11.80 -20.73 3.98
N GLY A 47 -12.91 -20.63 3.22
CA GLY A 47 -13.04 -21.35 1.95
C GLY A 47 -12.19 -20.76 0.81
N ILE A 48 -11.90 -19.46 0.88
CA ILE A 48 -11.09 -18.75 -0.12
C ILE A 48 -9.64 -19.25 -0.10
N ARG A 49 -9.08 -19.45 1.10
CA ARG A 49 -7.68 -19.86 1.28
C ARG A 49 -7.38 -21.19 0.58
N ASP A 50 -8.33 -22.13 0.60
CA ASP A 50 -8.20 -23.45 -0.02
C ASP A 50 -8.40 -23.44 -1.54
N GLU A 51 -9.19 -22.49 -2.07
CA GLU A 51 -9.42 -22.34 -3.52
C GLU A 51 -8.22 -21.71 -4.25
N ILE A 52 -7.39 -20.92 -3.57
CA ILE A 52 -6.28 -20.17 -4.19
C ILE A 52 -5.22 -21.11 -4.74
N GLN A 53 -4.90 -20.97 -6.03
CA GLN A 53 -3.94 -21.83 -6.73
C GLN A 53 -2.55 -21.20 -6.84
N LEU A 54 -2.44 -19.88 -6.64
CA LEU A 54 -1.20 -19.14 -6.75
C LEU A 54 -1.17 -17.96 -5.76
N VAL A 55 -0.03 -17.81 -5.08
CA VAL A 55 0.30 -16.64 -4.26
C VAL A 55 1.33 -15.80 -5.00
N VAL A 56 0.99 -14.53 -5.21
CA VAL A 56 1.86 -13.52 -5.81
C VAL A 56 2.03 -12.39 -4.81
N SER A 57 3.25 -11.91 -4.64
CA SER A 57 3.55 -10.83 -3.72
C SER A 57 4.48 -9.82 -4.38
N SER A 58 4.32 -8.54 -4.04
CA SER A 58 5.41 -7.58 -4.22
C SER A 58 6.61 -8.00 -3.39
N ALA A 59 7.82 -7.69 -3.86
CA ALA A 59 9.06 -8.11 -3.20
C ALA A 59 9.55 -7.16 -2.10
N LEU A 60 8.76 -6.15 -1.70
CA LEU A 60 9.09 -5.31 -0.55
C LEU A 60 8.86 -6.06 0.77
N LYS A 61 9.63 -5.71 1.82
CA LYS A 61 9.59 -6.43 3.10
C LYS A 61 8.18 -6.53 3.68
N ARG A 62 7.45 -5.41 3.70
CA ARG A 62 6.09 -5.36 4.27
C ARG A 62 5.08 -6.28 3.56
N THR A 63 5.17 -6.46 2.24
CA THR A 63 4.28 -7.35 1.50
C THR A 63 4.69 -8.81 1.69
N LEU A 64 5.98 -9.11 1.74
CA LEU A 64 6.49 -10.46 2.03
C LEU A 64 6.13 -10.91 3.45
N GLN A 65 6.31 -10.03 4.45
CA GLN A 65 5.89 -10.28 5.83
C GLN A 65 4.36 -10.47 5.92
N THR A 66 3.58 -9.62 5.24
CA THR A 66 2.11 -9.79 5.17
C THR A 66 1.74 -11.14 4.55
N THR A 67 2.44 -11.54 3.48
CA THR A 67 2.21 -12.83 2.79
C THR A 67 2.48 -14.00 3.72
N LYS A 68 3.65 -14.01 4.37
CA LYS A 68 4.09 -15.09 5.27
C LYS A 68 3.18 -15.25 6.49
N MET A 69 2.71 -14.15 7.06
CA MET A 69 1.88 -14.16 8.28
C MET A 69 0.40 -14.35 8.00
N GLY A 70 -0.13 -13.75 6.92
CA GLY A 70 -1.57 -13.74 6.64
C GLY A 70 -2.08 -14.90 5.80
N TRP A 71 -1.20 -15.55 5.04
CA TRP A 71 -1.58 -16.64 4.12
C TRP A 71 -0.86 -17.98 4.38
N PRO A 72 -0.58 -18.39 5.64
CA PRO A 72 0.26 -19.56 5.89
C PRO A 72 -0.36 -20.87 5.36
N GLN A 73 -1.68 -21.04 5.47
CA GLN A 73 -2.40 -22.20 4.94
C GLN A 73 -2.31 -22.25 3.41
N THR A 74 -2.60 -21.11 2.75
CA THR A 74 -2.51 -20.99 1.30
C THR A 74 -1.10 -21.22 0.78
N VAL A 75 -0.10 -20.62 1.42
CA VAL A 75 1.32 -20.83 1.08
C VAL A 75 1.70 -22.31 1.23
N ALA A 76 1.28 -22.97 2.32
CA ALA A 76 1.61 -24.37 2.55
C ALA A 76 1.07 -25.28 1.43
N HIS A 77 -0.21 -25.13 1.06
CA HIS A 77 -0.81 -26.01 0.05
C HIS A 77 -0.42 -25.66 -1.39
N THR A 78 -0.03 -24.40 -1.66
CA THR A 78 0.54 -23.97 -2.96
C THR A 78 2.03 -24.31 -3.12
N GLY A 79 2.63 -25.03 -2.16
CA GLY A 79 3.97 -25.61 -2.28
C GLY A 79 5.07 -24.90 -1.48
N GLY A 80 4.71 -24.03 -0.53
CA GLY A 80 5.61 -23.36 0.39
C GLY A 80 6.07 -21.97 -0.06
N LEU A 81 6.83 -21.29 0.80
CA LEU A 81 7.27 -19.89 0.56
C LEU A 81 8.09 -19.74 -0.73
N GLY A 82 8.90 -20.73 -1.10
CA GLY A 82 9.71 -20.72 -2.34
C GLY A 82 8.86 -20.84 -3.62
N LYS A 83 7.55 -21.10 -3.50
CA LYS A 83 6.59 -21.08 -4.61
C LYS A 83 5.80 -19.79 -4.72
N VAL A 84 5.94 -18.87 -3.75
CA VAL A 84 5.38 -17.52 -3.87
C VAL A 84 6.13 -16.78 -4.96
N ILE A 85 5.40 -16.21 -5.93
CA ILE A 85 6.00 -15.38 -6.97
C ILE A 85 6.22 -13.97 -6.40
N CYS A 86 7.48 -13.64 -6.11
CA CYS A 86 7.90 -12.29 -5.76
C CYS A 86 8.03 -11.43 -7.04
N LEU A 87 6.95 -10.72 -7.40
CA LEU A 87 6.82 -10.00 -8.67
C LEU A 87 7.25 -8.53 -8.53
N PRO A 88 8.38 -8.10 -9.14
CA PRO A 88 8.89 -6.73 -8.97
C PRO A 88 7.99 -5.65 -9.58
N GLN A 89 7.08 -6.00 -10.49
CA GLN A 89 6.15 -5.04 -11.08
C GLN A 89 5.07 -4.58 -10.07
N LEU A 90 4.88 -5.30 -8.97
CA LEU A 90 3.96 -4.95 -7.88
C LEU A 90 4.59 -3.99 -6.86
N GLN A 91 5.75 -3.41 -7.11
CA GLN A 91 6.33 -2.40 -6.21
C GLN A 91 5.45 -1.15 -6.09
N GLU A 92 5.55 -0.48 -4.94
CA GLU A 92 4.82 0.77 -4.70
C GLU A 92 5.29 1.88 -5.66
N CYS A 93 4.44 2.89 -5.86
CA CYS A 93 4.56 3.82 -6.97
C CYS A 93 5.64 4.89 -6.81
N ASN A 94 5.95 5.35 -5.60
CA ASN A 94 6.86 6.48 -5.41
C ASN A 94 8.33 6.05 -5.36
N ALA A 95 9.23 7.03 -5.52
CA ALA A 95 10.68 6.84 -5.44
C ALA A 95 11.26 7.14 -4.05
N TYR A 96 10.41 7.27 -3.03
CA TYR A 96 10.88 7.42 -1.65
C TYR A 96 11.60 6.15 -1.18
N PRO A 97 12.54 6.25 -0.22
CA PRO A 97 13.22 5.10 0.36
C PRO A 97 12.27 3.99 0.84
N CYS A 98 11.13 4.35 1.46
CA CYS A 98 10.16 3.36 1.94
C CYS A 98 9.50 2.52 0.83
N ASP A 99 9.44 3.05 -0.39
CA ASP A 99 8.84 2.38 -1.53
C ASP A 99 9.88 1.73 -2.45
N THR A 100 11.16 1.91 -2.13
CA THR A 100 12.28 1.36 -2.88
C THR A 100 12.71 0.06 -2.23
N GLY A 101 12.59 -1.06 -2.96
CA GLY A 101 12.93 -2.38 -2.45
C GLY A 101 14.43 -2.56 -2.18
N SER A 102 14.78 -3.52 -1.34
CA SER A 102 16.17 -3.88 -1.05
C SER A 102 16.82 -4.67 -2.21
N PRO A 103 18.14 -4.66 -2.39
CA PRO A 103 18.81 -5.61 -3.29
C PRO A 103 18.46 -7.06 -2.95
N ARG A 104 18.49 -7.93 -3.95
CA ARG A 104 18.12 -9.36 -3.80
C ARG A 104 18.90 -10.03 -2.68
N GLU A 105 20.20 -9.78 -2.61
CA GLU A 105 21.13 -10.39 -1.65
C GLU A 105 20.80 -9.97 -0.22
N VAL A 106 20.27 -8.75 -0.03
CA VAL A 106 19.81 -8.25 1.27
C VAL A 106 18.53 -8.96 1.70
N LEU A 107 17.60 -9.21 0.77
CA LEU A 107 16.36 -9.95 1.06
C LEU A 107 16.64 -11.43 1.37
N GLU A 108 17.58 -12.06 0.65
CA GLU A 108 17.99 -13.46 0.89
C GLU A 108 18.64 -13.67 2.26
N GLN A 109 19.27 -12.63 2.83
CA GLN A 109 19.90 -12.66 4.16
C GLN A 109 18.93 -12.29 5.29
N ASP A 110 17.73 -11.80 4.98
CA ASP A 110 16.75 -11.39 5.98
C ASP A 110 16.07 -12.62 6.62
N VAL A 111 16.34 -12.84 7.90
CA VAL A 111 15.81 -13.99 8.66
C VAL A 111 14.29 -14.03 8.72
N GLU A 112 13.60 -12.88 8.67
CA GLU A 112 12.14 -12.86 8.65
C GLU A 112 11.59 -13.33 7.29
N LEU A 113 12.37 -13.19 6.23
CA LEU A 113 12.02 -13.56 4.86
C LEU A 113 12.56 -14.93 4.45
N ALA A 114 13.23 -15.65 5.36
CA ALA A 114 13.70 -16.99 5.11
C ALA A 114 12.59 -17.89 4.56
N GLY A 115 12.90 -18.54 3.44
CA GLY A 115 12.01 -19.44 2.69
C GLY A 115 11.45 -18.85 1.38
N PHE A 116 11.48 -17.53 1.17
CA PHE A 116 11.15 -16.93 -0.13
C PHE A 116 12.31 -17.08 -1.13
N ASP A 117 11.96 -17.23 -2.40
CA ASP A 117 12.90 -17.21 -3.53
C ASP A 117 12.70 -15.93 -4.35
N PHE A 118 13.80 -15.36 -4.88
CA PHE A 118 13.78 -14.07 -5.57
C PHE A 118 14.32 -14.11 -7.02
N PRO A 119 13.98 -15.13 -7.85
CA PRO A 119 14.57 -15.28 -9.18
C PRO A 119 14.20 -14.17 -10.17
N LEU A 120 13.09 -13.46 -9.91
CA LEU A 120 12.62 -12.36 -10.76
C LEU A 120 13.23 -10.99 -10.41
N LEU A 121 13.98 -10.90 -9.31
CA LEU A 121 14.60 -9.65 -8.89
C LEU A 121 15.92 -9.46 -9.63
N THR A 122 15.86 -8.75 -10.76
CA THR A 122 17.05 -8.31 -11.51
C THR A 122 17.82 -7.27 -10.70
N PRO A 123 19.13 -7.05 -10.95
CA PRO A 123 19.92 -6.06 -10.19
C PRO A 123 19.33 -4.64 -10.18
N ASP A 124 18.54 -4.28 -11.18
CA ASP A 124 17.89 -2.97 -11.37
C ASP A 124 16.42 -2.94 -10.95
N TRP A 125 15.88 -4.02 -10.36
CA TRP A 125 14.45 -4.15 -10.06
C TRP A 125 13.93 -3.01 -9.16
N ASN A 126 14.76 -2.56 -8.23
CA ASN A 126 14.49 -1.51 -7.26
C ASN A 126 15.01 -0.13 -7.70
N SER A 127 15.44 0.05 -8.95
CA SER A 127 16.07 1.29 -9.43
C SER A 127 15.15 2.51 -9.42
N LYS A 128 13.83 2.30 -9.46
CA LYS A 128 12.84 3.35 -9.73
C LYS A 128 13.13 4.12 -11.03
N GLN A 129 13.70 3.42 -12.03
CA GLN A 129 13.99 3.94 -13.36
C GLN A 129 13.33 3.05 -14.44
N GLY A 130 13.20 3.57 -15.67
CA GLY A 130 12.61 2.84 -16.79
C GLY A 130 11.19 2.36 -16.46
N ILE A 131 10.92 1.05 -16.62
CA ILE A 131 9.61 0.47 -16.27
C ILE A 131 9.29 0.59 -14.77
N TYR A 132 10.30 0.82 -13.92
CA TYR A 132 10.15 1.01 -12.49
C TYR A 132 9.96 2.48 -12.09
N ALA A 133 10.06 3.42 -13.03
CA ALA A 133 9.98 4.85 -12.76
C ALA A 133 8.68 5.27 -12.07
N ALA A 134 8.80 6.31 -11.24
CA ALA A 134 7.72 6.88 -10.43
C ALA A 134 6.91 7.95 -11.19
N ASP A 135 6.88 7.88 -12.52
CA ASP A 135 6.07 8.77 -13.36
C ASP A 135 4.74 8.12 -13.78
N PRO A 136 3.68 8.90 -14.04
CA PRO A 136 2.37 8.35 -14.38
C PRO A 136 2.35 7.39 -15.58
N SER A 137 3.20 7.60 -16.59
CA SER A 137 3.24 6.78 -17.81
C SER A 137 3.77 5.39 -17.48
N SER A 138 4.95 5.33 -16.85
CA SER A 138 5.59 4.07 -16.44
C SER A 138 4.73 3.29 -15.45
N LEU A 139 4.11 3.97 -14.49
CA LEU A 139 3.25 3.33 -13.50
C LEU A 139 1.96 2.76 -14.10
N ASN A 140 1.33 3.47 -15.06
CA ASN A 140 0.14 2.97 -15.74
C ASN A 140 0.48 1.81 -16.69
N ALA A 141 1.60 1.88 -17.41
CA ALA A 141 2.10 0.78 -18.22
C ALA A 141 2.40 -0.46 -17.36
N ARG A 142 3.00 -0.27 -16.17
CA ARG A 142 3.28 -1.36 -15.22
C ARG A 142 2.00 -1.99 -14.69
N ALA A 143 0.99 -1.19 -14.34
CA ALA A 143 -0.32 -1.70 -13.92
C ALA A 143 -1.02 -2.50 -15.04
N ARG A 144 -0.97 -2.02 -16.28
CA ARG A 144 -1.47 -2.77 -17.45
C ARG A 144 -0.75 -4.10 -17.61
N TRP A 145 0.58 -4.09 -17.55
CA TRP A 145 1.38 -5.30 -17.64
C TRP A 145 1.02 -6.31 -16.55
N VAL A 146 0.83 -5.87 -15.30
CA VAL A 146 0.41 -6.75 -14.19
C VAL A 146 -0.95 -7.38 -14.48
N ARG A 147 -1.93 -6.62 -14.98
CA ARG A 147 -3.24 -7.16 -15.37
C ARG A 147 -3.12 -8.22 -16.46
N GLN A 148 -2.37 -7.93 -17.52
CA GLN A 148 -2.12 -8.88 -18.61
C GLN A 148 -1.44 -10.15 -18.10
N TRP A 149 -0.41 -10.00 -17.24
CA TRP A 149 0.31 -11.12 -16.64
C TRP A 149 -0.62 -11.99 -15.79
N LEU A 150 -1.45 -11.39 -14.92
CA LEU A 150 -2.46 -12.11 -14.13
C LEU A 150 -3.51 -12.81 -15.02
N ARG A 151 -3.94 -12.16 -16.10
CA ARG A 151 -4.89 -12.74 -17.07
C ARG A 151 -4.31 -13.96 -17.77
N ALA A 152 -3.04 -13.90 -18.15
CA ALA A 152 -2.33 -14.96 -18.87
C ALA A 152 -1.95 -16.17 -17.99
N ARG A 153 -2.02 -16.05 -16.66
CA ARG A 153 -1.76 -17.17 -15.74
C ARG A 153 -2.68 -18.37 -16.03
N PRO A 154 -2.20 -19.62 -15.94
CA PRO A 154 -3.08 -20.79 -16.01
C PRO A 154 -4.00 -20.90 -14.77
N GLU A 155 -3.60 -20.34 -13.64
CA GLU A 155 -4.35 -20.41 -12.38
C GLU A 155 -5.64 -19.57 -12.46
N SER A 156 -6.75 -20.16 -12.06
CA SER A 156 -8.08 -19.54 -12.06
C SER A 156 -8.36 -18.72 -10.81
N VAL A 157 -7.67 -19.00 -9.69
CA VAL A 157 -7.83 -18.31 -8.41
C VAL A 157 -6.46 -17.90 -7.89
N ILE A 158 -6.22 -16.60 -7.77
CA ILE A 158 -4.91 -16.03 -7.43
C ILE A 158 -5.08 -15.05 -6.28
N VAL A 159 -4.19 -15.07 -5.30
CA VAL A 159 -4.03 -13.97 -4.34
C VAL A 159 -2.80 -13.15 -4.69
N CYS A 160 -2.95 -11.83 -4.70
CA CYS A 160 -1.92 -10.87 -5.06
C CYS A 160 -1.77 -9.84 -3.93
N ILE A 161 -0.66 -9.92 -3.19
CA ILE A 161 -0.34 -9.04 -2.07
C ILE A 161 0.53 -7.88 -2.58
N ALA A 162 0.06 -6.65 -2.44
CA ALA A 162 0.68 -5.45 -2.99
C ALA A 162 0.47 -4.21 -2.09
N HIS A 163 0.54 -3.02 -2.68
CA HIS A 163 0.52 -1.72 -1.99
C HIS A 163 -0.63 -0.84 -2.50
N GLY A 164 -0.93 0.24 -1.76
CA GLY A 164 -2.10 1.06 -2.02
C GLY A 164 -2.11 1.67 -3.44
N ASP A 165 -1.02 2.32 -3.86
CA ASP A 165 -1.05 3.12 -5.10
C ASP A 165 -1.00 2.22 -6.32
N ILE A 166 -0.16 1.17 -6.28
CA ILE A 166 -0.12 0.20 -7.37
C ILE A 166 -1.46 -0.52 -7.52
N LEU A 167 -2.16 -0.83 -6.42
CA LEU A 167 -3.51 -1.41 -6.49
C LEU A 167 -4.54 -0.42 -7.06
N ARG A 168 -4.46 0.88 -6.73
CA ARG A 168 -5.31 1.90 -7.38
C ARG A 168 -5.09 1.95 -8.89
N ARG A 169 -3.85 1.84 -9.36
CA ARG A 169 -3.53 1.82 -10.79
C ARG A 169 -3.94 0.52 -11.49
N ILE A 170 -3.76 -0.62 -10.83
CA ILE A 170 -4.23 -1.92 -11.33
C ILE A 170 -5.75 -1.88 -11.49
N THR A 171 -6.46 -1.36 -10.49
CA THR A 171 -7.92 -1.38 -10.48
C THR A 171 -8.58 -0.21 -11.22
N GLY A 172 -7.82 0.82 -11.58
CA GLY A 172 -8.35 2.06 -12.17
C GLY A 172 -9.24 2.87 -11.20
N ARG A 173 -9.24 2.55 -9.90
CA ARG A 173 -10.11 3.20 -8.91
C ARG A 173 -9.32 4.04 -7.94
N GLN A 174 -9.80 5.26 -7.70
CA GLN A 174 -9.35 6.09 -6.59
C GLN A 174 -9.99 5.57 -5.30
N TYR A 175 -9.29 4.65 -4.64
CA TYR A 175 -9.77 3.96 -3.44
C TYR A 175 -8.71 3.99 -2.33
N SER A 176 -9.14 4.39 -1.13
CA SER A 176 -8.31 4.43 0.06
C SER A 176 -8.29 3.05 0.72
N TRP A 177 -7.42 2.18 0.21
CA TRP A 177 -7.20 0.83 0.74
C TRP A 177 -6.88 0.87 2.23
N LYS A 178 -7.42 -0.06 3.01
CA LYS A 178 -7.13 -0.25 4.43
C LYS A 178 -5.99 -1.24 4.61
N ASN A 179 -5.30 -1.17 5.75
CA ASN A 179 -4.24 -2.13 6.06
C ASN A 179 -4.80 -3.55 6.13
N ALA A 180 -4.07 -4.49 5.52
CA ALA A 180 -4.49 -5.88 5.39
C ALA A 180 -5.89 -6.03 4.76
N GLU A 181 -6.30 -5.12 3.88
CA GLU A 181 -7.56 -5.24 3.16
C GLU A 181 -7.47 -6.28 2.06
N VAL A 182 -8.52 -7.10 1.91
CA VAL A 182 -8.69 -8.09 0.85
C VAL A 182 -9.98 -7.79 0.08
N GLN A 183 -9.87 -7.70 -1.24
CA GLN A 183 -11.00 -7.55 -2.16
C GLN A 183 -10.94 -8.61 -3.26
N LEU A 184 -12.10 -9.10 -3.68
CA LEU A 184 -12.24 -10.02 -4.81
C LEU A 184 -12.52 -9.25 -6.10
N TRP A 185 -11.74 -9.54 -7.12
CA TRP A 185 -11.80 -8.94 -8.44
C TRP A 185 -11.91 -10.01 -9.54
N THR A 186 -12.44 -9.63 -10.68
CA THR A 186 -12.44 -10.43 -11.91
C THR A 186 -12.09 -9.55 -13.11
N PHE A 187 -11.60 -10.16 -14.18
CA PHE A 187 -11.43 -9.45 -15.45
C PHE A 187 -12.78 -9.02 -16.00
N ASP A 188 -12.83 -7.78 -16.49
CA ASP A 188 -13.97 -7.27 -17.19
C ASP A 188 -13.92 -7.68 -18.67
N GLU A 189 -15.04 -8.21 -19.14
CA GLU A 189 -15.24 -8.71 -20.50
C GLU A 189 -16.34 -7.90 -21.22
N SER A 190 -16.85 -6.85 -20.57
CA SER A 190 -17.88 -5.97 -21.10
C SER A 190 -17.37 -5.08 -22.25
N GLU A 191 -16.10 -4.68 -22.19
CA GLU A 191 -15.40 -3.99 -23.27
C GLU A 191 -14.96 -5.04 -24.30
N GLY A 192 -15.34 -4.88 -25.58
CA GLY A 192 -15.19 -5.90 -26.61
C GLY A 192 -13.80 -6.56 -26.69
N ALA A 193 -13.75 -7.77 -27.26
CA ALA A 193 -12.63 -8.72 -27.15
C ALA A 193 -11.21 -8.14 -27.38
N ALA A 194 -11.05 -7.14 -28.27
CA ALA A 194 -9.77 -6.50 -28.53
C ALA A 194 -9.30 -5.58 -27.37
N ALA A 195 -10.18 -4.74 -26.84
CA ALA A 195 -9.87 -3.85 -25.71
C ALA A 195 -9.61 -4.65 -24.42
N ALA A 196 -10.37 -5.74 -24.22
CA ALA A 196 -10.15 -6.66 -23.11
C ALA A 196 -8.80 -7.40 -23.18
N ALA A 197 -8.26 -7.63 -24.39
CA ALA A 197 -6.96 -8.27 -24.59
C ALA A 197 -5.80 -7.32 -24.30
N GLU A 198 -5.92 -6.04 -24.68
CA GLU A 198 -4.86 -5.04 -24.50
C GLU A 198 -4.83 -4.44 -23.10
N GLU A 199 -5.97 -3.98 -22.56
CA GLU A 199 -5.99 -3.30 -21.26
C GLU A 199 -6.24 -4.24 -20.08
N ALA A 200 -6.81 -5.41 -20.36
CA ALA A 200 -7.20 -6.42 -19.38
C ALA A 200 -7.92 -5.80 -18.16
N PRO A 201 -8.96 -4.98 -18.35
CA PRO A 201 -9.62 -4.25 -17.27
C PRO A 201 -10.15 -5.22 -16.21
N VAL A 202 -10.25 -4.75 -14.97
CA VAL A 202 -10.76 -5.53 -13.84
C VAL A 202 -11.93 -4.81 -13.20
N ARG A 203 -12.91 -5.58 -12.72
CA ARG A 203 -14.05 -5.07 -11.96
C ARG A 203 -14.09 -5.71 -10.57
N LEU A 204 -14.50 -4.92 -9.60
CA LEU A 204 -14.70 -5.38 -8.23
C LEU A 204 -15.90 -6.33 -8.19
N VAL A 205 -15.74 -7.45 -7.51
CA VAL A 205 -16.83 -8.39 -7.21
C VAL A 205 -17.31 -8.19 -5.78
N GLU A 206 -16.38 -8.16 -4.82
CA GLU A 206 -16.72 -8.16 -3.40
C GLU A 206 -15.59 -7.57 -2.54
N TYR A 207 -15.95 -6.84 -1.48
CA TYR A 207 -15.03 -6.50 -0.39
C TYR A 207 -15.08 -7.63 0.64
N ILE A 208 -13.95 -8.28 0.92
CA ILE A 208 -13.91 -9.46 1.81
C ILE A 208 -13.65 -9.03 3.25
N THR A 209 -12.50 -8.41 3.51
CA THR A 209 -12.06 -8.07 4.86
C THR A 209 -11.06 -6.91 4.89
N ALA A 210 -10.88 -6.31 6.05
CA ALA A 210 -9.76 -5.43 6.40
C ALA A 210 -9.54 -5.48 7.93
N GLU A 211 -8.29 -5.48 8.36
CA GLU A 211 -7.91 -5.53 9.78
C GLU A 211 -7.53 -4.16 10.35
N GLY A 212 -7.21 -3.20 9.47
CA GLY A 212 -6.86 -1.84 9.87
C GLY A 212 -7.75 -0.77 9.24
N ARG A 213 -7.41 0.48 9.53
CA ARG A 213 -8.00 1.66 8.88
C ARG A 213 -7.29 1.96 7.56
N ALA A 214 -7.88 2.87 6.78
CA ALA A 214 -7.18 3.48 5.66
C ALA A 214 -6.05 4.36 6.20
N GLU A 215 -4.83 4.11 5.72
CA GLU A 215 -3.65 4.92 6.06
C GLU A 215 -3.12 5.62 4.83
N SER A 216 -2.54 6.81 5.05
CA SER A 216 -1.90 7.62 4.01
C SER A 216 -0.90 6.75 3.25
N ILE A 217 -0.94 6.94 1.94
CA ILE A 217 0.09 6.44 1.05
C ILE A 217 1.07 7.56 0.77
N SER A 218 2.25 7.21 0.28
CA SER A 218 3.27 8.17 -0.13
C SER A 218 2.79 9.12 -1.23
N SER A 219 1.85 8.73 -2.11
CA SER A 219 1.29 9.68 -3.08
C SER A 219 0.47 10.81 -2.44
N ASP A 220 -0.14 10.59 -1.26
CA ASP A 220 -0.85 11.66 -0.54
C ASP A 220 0.13 12.74 -0.08
N ALA A 221 1.33 12.35 0.33
CA ALA A 221 2.39 13.28 0.73
C ALA A 221 3.03 13.98 -0.47
N ALA A 222 3.18 13.30 -1.61
CA ALA A 222 3.64 13.94 -2.84
C ALA A 222 2.66 15.03 -3.32
N ALA A 223 1.35 14.77 -3.23
CA ALA A 223 0.31 15.73 -3.59
C ALA A 223 0.24 16.93 -2.62
N SER A 224 0.47 16.72 -1.32
CA SER A 224 0.53 17.82 -0.35
C SER A 224 1.77 18.69 -0.55
N ALA A 225 2.92 18.10 -0.91
CA ALA A 225 4.14 18.84 -1.24
C ALA A 225 4.01 19.67 -2.52
N SER A 226 3.31 19.17 -3.55
CA SER A 226 3.09 19.93 -4.80
C SER A 226 2.14 21.12 -4.61
N ASN A 227 1.15 21.00 -3.72
CA ASN A 227 0.22 22.10 -3.44
C ASN A 227 0.81 23.19 -2.53
N GLY A 228 1.91 22.91 -1.81
CA GLY A 228 2.60 23.88 -0.95
C GLY A 228 3.56 24.83 -1.68
N GLY A 229 3.74 24.67 -3.00
CA GLY A 229 4.74 25.40 -3.79
C GLY A 229 4.24 26.62 -4.57
N ALA A 230 2.94 26.91 -4.60
CA ALA A 230 2.36 28.00 -5.39
C ALA A 230 2.07 29.25 -4.54
N ALA A 231 3.09 29.80 -3.88
CA ALA A 231 2.97 31.10 -3.21
C ALA A 231 4.34 31.81 -3.10
N ALA A 232 4.92 32.21 -4.23
CA ALA A 232 5.81 33.37 -4.33
C ALA A 232 6.11 33.69 -5.79
N GLU A 233 6.28 34.98 -6.07
CA GLU A 233 6.70 35.61 -7.33
C GLU A 233 5.59 35.88 -8.37
N ALA A 234 4.85 36.96 -8.09
CA ALA A 234 4.20 37.77 -9.13
C ALA A 234 4.96 39.10 -9.25
N GLU A 235 5.82 39.23 -10.28
CA GLU A 235 6.26 40.54 -10.80
C GLU A 235 5.98 40.64 -12.31
N THR A 236 5.00 41.49 -12.59
CA THR A 236 4.82 42.41 -13.74
C THR A 236 5.50 42.10 -15.09
N GLY A 237 4.66 41.81 -16.10
CA GLY A 237 5.04 41.91 -17.51
C GLY A 237 3.85 41.72 -18.44
N ALA A 238 3.26 42.83 -18.90
CA ALA A 238 2.10 42.85 -19.79
C ALA A 238 2.48 42.60 -21.27
N SER A 239 1.74 41.71 -21.93
CA SER A 239 1.38 41.67 -23.38
C SER A 239 0.98 40.21 -23.68
N GLY A 240 -0.12 39.83 -24.32
CA GLY A 240 -1.06 40.53 -25.19
C GLY A 240 -1.41 39.53 -26.29
N VAL A 241 -2.40 38.65 -26.08
CA VAL A 241 -3.02 37.86 -27.17
C VAL A 241 -4.49 37.62 -26.84
N SER A 242 -5.37 38.13 -27.70
CA SER A 242 -6.83 37.96 -27.62
C SER A 242 -7.26 36.55 -28.04
N LEU A 243 -8.19 35.95 -27.29
CA LEU A 243 -8.96 34.77 -27.69
C LEU A 243 -10.38 35.18 -28.13
N PRO A 244 -11.00 34.47 -29.09
CA PRO A 244 -12.28 34.87 -29.65
C PRO A 244 -13.46 34.57 -28.72
N ASN A 245 -14.47 35.42 -28.87
CA ASN A 245 -15.69 35.52 -28.08
C ASN A 245 -16.67 34.38 -28.44
N LEU A 246 -17.09 33.58 -27.46
CA LEU A 246 -18.21 32.64 -27.60
C LEU A 246 -19.31 33.01 -26.61
N ALA A 247 -20.46 33.41 -27.14
CA ALA A 247 -21.60 33.88 -26.36
C ALA A 247 -22.47 32.74 -25.82
N SER A 248 -22.78 32.86 -24.53
CA SER A 248 -23.97 32.43 -23.77
C SER A 248 -24.46 30.98 -23.83
N SER A 249 -24.26 30.26 -22.72
CA SER A 249 -25.36 29.62 -21.98
C SER A 249 -24.90 29.23 -20.57
N GLY A 250 -25.49 29.84 -19.53
CA GLY A 250 -25.26 29.50 -18.11
C GLY A 250 -24.00 30.12 -17.51
N SER A 251 -24.16 31.06 -16.57
CA SER A 251 -23.07 31.58 -15.74
C SER A 251 -22.57 30.47 -14.80
N PHE A 252 -21.67 29.61 -15.30
CA PHE A 252 -20.91 28.65 -14.49
C PHE A 252 -19.72 29.40 -13.88
N ASP A 253 -19.88 29.85 -12.64
CA ASP A 253 -18.85 30.62 -11.94
C ASP A 253 -17.77 29.67 -11.41
N LEU A 254 -16.84 29.30 -12.30
CA LEU A 254 -15.68 28.43 -12.03
C LEU A 254 -14.90 28.86 -10.79
N SER A 255 -14.87 30.16 -10.47
CA SER A 255 -14.18 30.68 -9.30
C SER A 255 -14.83 30.24 -7.98
N LYS A 256 -16.16 30.20 -7.92
CA LYS A 256 -16.91 29.78 -6.72
C LYS A 256 -16.85 28.28 -6.49
N GLU A 257 -16.89 27.49 -7.56
CA GLU A 257 -16.73 26.03 -7.46
C GLU A 257 -15.30 25.66 -7.01
N LEU A 258 -14.28 26.37 -7.52
CA LEU A 258 -12.89 26.16 -7.11
C LEU A 258 -12.65 26.56 -5.64
N ASP A 259 -13.22 27.67 -5.18
CA ASP A 259 -13.17 28.11 -3.78
C ASP A 259 -13.90 27.13 -2.84
N SER A 260 -15.05 26.59 -3.28
CA SER A 260 -15.82 25.60 -2.53
C SER A 260 -15.03 24.29 -2.38
N ALA A 261 -14.42 23.81 -3.47
CA ALA A 261 -13.57 22.63 -3.47
C ALA A 261 -12.32 22.82 -2.60
N ALA A 262 -11.68 23.99 -2.66
CA ALA A 262 -10.51 24.30 -1.84
C ALA A 262 -10.84 24.34 -0.34
N LYS A 263 -11.97 24.94 0.05
CA LYS A 263 -12.42 24.98 1.45
C LYS A 263 -12.76 23.58 1.97
N LYS A 264 -13.39 22.74 1.14
CA LYS A 264 -13.68 21.35 1.50
C LYS A 264 -12.39 20.54 1.70
N ALA A 265 -11.43 20.68 0.78
CA ALA A 265 -10.13 20.03 0.90
C ALA A 265 -9.37 20.48 2.16
N LEU A 266 -9.42 21.77 2.50
CA LEU A 266 -8.81 22.30 3.72
C LEU A 266 -9.45 21.70 4.99
N ALA A 267 -10.79 21.63 5.04
CA ALA A 267 -11.50 21.03 6.17
C ALA A 267 -11.16 19.53 6.33
N GLU A 268 -11.05 18.79 5.23
CA GLU A 268 -10.62 17.38 5.25
C GLU A 268 -9.17 17.23 5.74
N ILE A 269 -8.28 18.15 5.37
CA ILE A 269 -6.89 18.17 5.88
C ILE A 269 -6.87 18.48 7.38
N GLU A 270 -7.63 19.47 7.84
CA GLU A 270 -7.73 19.83 9.26
C GLU A 270 -8.25 18.67 10.10
N GLU A 271 -9.27 17.95 9.61
CA GLU A 271 -9.81 16.77 10.28
C GLU A 271 -8.76 15.64 10.35
N ARG A 272 -8.02 15.40 9.25
CA ARG A 272 -6.92 14.42 9.23
C ARG A 272 -5.79 14.80 10.19
N VAL A 273 -5.42 16.07 10.25
CA VAL A 273 -4.38 16.58 11.16
C VAL A 273 -4.84 16.39 12.61
N LYS A 274 -6.09 16.72 12.93
CA LYS A 274 -6.66 16.51 14.26
C LYS A 274 -6.67 15.02 14.64
N ALA A 275 -7.13 14.14 13.75
CA ALA A 275 -7.13 12.71 14.00
C ALA A 275 -5.71 12.14 14.19
N LYS A 276 -4.70 12.67 13.48
CA LYS A 276 -3.29 12.31 13.68
C LYS A 276 -2.77 12.82 15.03
N ALA A 277 -3.09 14.05 15.41
CA ALA A 277 -2.72 14.61 16.70
C ALA A 277 -3.28 13.77 17.86
N ASP A 278 -4.54 13.34 17.77
CA ASP A 278 -5.17 12.48 18.78
C ASP A 278 -4.47 11.12 18.91
N VAL A 279 -4.06 10.52 17.78
CA VAL A 279 -3.31 9.25 17.77
C VAL A 279 -1.92 9.42 18.37
N VAL A 280 -1.20 10.49 18.01
CA VAL A 280 0.12 10.80 18.57
C VAL A 280 0.01 11.00 20.08
N GLN A 281 -1.00 11.74 20.53
CA GLN A 281 -1.24 11.95 21.96
C GLN A 281 -1.57 10.64 22.69
N SER A 282 -2.39 9.77 22.10
CA SER A 282 -2.70 8.45 22.66
C SER A 282 -1.44 7.59 22.82
N LYS A 283 -0.58 7.57 21.78
CA LYS A 283 0.70 6.83 21.83
C LYS A 283 1.67 7.42 22.87
N ALA A 284 1.72 8.73 23.01
CA ALA A 284 2.52 9.38 24.05
C ALA A 284 2.07 8.95 25.45
N ASN A 285 0.75 8.86 25.67
CA ASN A 285 0.18 8.40 26.94
C ASN A 285 0.49 6.90 27.19
N GLU A 286 0.39 6.05 26.17
CA GLU A 286 0.78 4.63 26.27
C GLU A 286 2.27 4.45 26.57
N LEU A 287 3.13 5.24 25.92
CA LEU A 287 4.57 5.21 26.16
C LEU A 287 4.89 5.59 27.61
N GLN A 288 4.30 6.67 28.12
CA GLN A 288 4.44 7.05 29.53
C GLN A 288 3.96 5.95 30.49
N ALA A 289 2.87 5.26 30.16
CA ALA A 289 2.37 4.15 30.97
C ALA A 289 3.33 2.94 30.95
N LEU A 290 3.98 2.66 29.81
CA LEU A 290 4.99 1.61 29.69
C LEU A 290 6.26 1.95 30.46
N GLU A 291 6.75 3.19 30.37
CA GLU A 291 7.90 3.67 31.14
C GLU A 291 7.64 3.56 32.64
N ALA A 292 6.45 3.94 33.11
CA ALA A 292 6.06 3.80 34.51
C ALA A 292 6.04 2.32 34.96
N ARG A 293 5.54 1.42 34.11
CA ARG A 293 5.55 -0.03 34.39
C ARG A 293 6.95 -0.60 34.42
N LEU A 294 7.83 -0.17 33.51
CA LEU A 294 9.22 -0.59 33.47
C LEU A 294 9.95 -0.15 34.74
N ALA A 295 9.81 1.12 35.13
CA ALA A 295 10.39 1.64 36.37
C ALA A 295 9.88 0.88 37.62
N ALA A 296 8.59 0.54 37.66
CA ALA A 296 8.02 -0.27 38.74
C ALA A 296 8.59 -1.70 38.76
N ALA A 297 8.79 -2.31 37.58
CA ALA A 297 9.39 -3.63 37.45
C ALA A 297 10.87 -3.64 37.88
N GLU A 298 11.64 -2.63 37.49
CA GLU A 298 13.04 -2.45 37.90
C GLU A 298 13.17 -2.25 39.41
N LYS A 299 12.30 -1.42 40.01
CA LYS A 299 12.25 -1.26 41.47
C LYS A 299 11.95 -2.58 42.17
N ARG A 300 10.95 -3.33 41.68
CA ARG A 300 10.59 -4.63 42.26
C ARG A 300 11.71 -5.65 42.11
N LYS A 301 12.43 -5.64 40.98
CA LYS A 301 13.62 -6.47 40.78
C LYS A 301 14.70 -6.15 41.81
N ALA A 302 15.03 -4.87 42.00
CA ALA A 302 16.02 -4.45 42.99
C ALA A 302 15.62 -4.83 44.43
N GLU A 303 14.34 -4.74 44.78
CA GLU A 303 13.82 -5.16 46.10
C GLU A 303 13.94 -6.68 46.32
N LEU A 304 13.75 -7.49 45.27
CA LEU A 304 13.90 -8.94 45.33
C LEU A 304 15.38 -9.36 45.42
N GLU A 305 16.25 -8.72 44.64
CA GLU A 305 17.70 -8.92 44.70
C GLU A 305 18.26 -8.57 46.09
N ALA A 306 17.81 -7.46 46.69
CA ALA A 306 18.19 -7.07 48.06
C ALA A 306 17.75 -8.09 49.14
N LYS A 307 16.71 -8.89 48.84
CA LYS A 307 16.24 -10.00 49.70
C LYS A 307 16.95 -11.33 49.39
N GLY A 308 17.95 -11.33 48.53
CA GLY A 308 18.69 -12.53 48.12
C GLY A 308 17.92 -13.45 47.16
N ILE A 309 16.81 -12.98 46.60
CA ILE A 309 16.02 -13.71 45.60
C ILE A 309 16.57 -13.34 44.22
N LYS A 310 17.17 -14.30 43.52
CA LYS A 310 17.54 -14.10 42.10
C LYS A 310 16.27 -14.07 41.25
N VAL A 311 16.12 -13.01 40.47
CA VAL A 311 15.02 -12.78 39.52
C VAL A 311 15.56 -12.84 38.09
#